data_AF-A0A382XAZ6-F1
#
_entry.id   AF-A0A382XAZ6-F1
#
_cell.length_a   1.000
_cell.length_b   1.000
_cell.length_c   1.000
_cell.angle_alpha   90.00
_cell.angle_beta   90.00
_cell.angle_gamma   90.00
#
_symmetry.space_group_name_H-M   'P 1'
#
loop_
_entity.id
_entity.type
_entity.pdbx_description
1 polymer ?
#
loop_
_entity_poly.entity_id
_entity_poly.type
_entity_poly.pdbx_seq_one_letter_code
_entity_poly.pdbx_strand_id
1 'polypeptide(L)' 'MAWLQLRINTSSEYAESIGDMLTANGSQAVTYVDAKDTPMYEPKPGEVLLWPDTQVVGLFEADADMKGILQRLGKAKVLG' A
#
# COMPACT_ATOMS: atom_id res chain seq x y z
N MET A 1 19.13 -7.82 -9.88
CA MET A 1 17.69 -7.85 -10.15
C MET A 1 17.14 -6.47 -9.84
N ALA A 2 16.46 -5.83 -10.78
CA ALA A 2 15.89 -4.50 -10.60
C ALA A 2 14.41 -4.64 -10.21
N TRP A 3 13.90 -3.73 -9.39
CA TRP A 3 12.51 -3.73 -8.94
C TRP A 3 11.95 -2.32 -9.01
N LEU A 4 10.62 -2.23 -9.06
CA LEU A 4 9.87 -0.99 -9.02
C LEU A 4 9.09 -0.92 -7.72
N GLN A 5 9.02 0.27 -7.11
CA GLN A 5 8.20 0.53 -5.95
C GLN A 5 7.08 1.49 -6.30
N LEU A 6 5.85 1.10 -6.00
CA LEU A 6 4.68 1.98 -6.05
C LEU A 6 4.30 2.35 -4.62
N ARG A 7 4.28 3.64 -4.31
CA ARG A 7 3.95 4.16 -2.98
C ARG A 7 2.66 4.96 -3.05
N ILE A 8 1.71 4.64 -2.17
CA ILE A 8 0.40 5.28 -2.11
C ILE A 8 0.17 5.75 -0.68
N ASN A 9 0.02 7.06 -0.50
CA ASN A 9 -0.36 7.64 0.78
C ASN A 9 -1.87 7.52 0.95
N THR A 10 -2.31 7.03 2.09
CA THR A 10 -3.72 6.78 2.40
C THR A 10 -3.97 6.81 3.91
N SER A 11 -5.22 6.65 4.32
CA SER A 11 -5.56 6.45 5.74
C SER A 11 -5.52 4.98 6.12
N SER A 12 -5.43 4.68 7.41
CA SER A 12 -5.51 3.30 7.92
C SER A 12 -6.77 2.54 7.48
N GLU A 13 -7.88 3.24 7.26
CA GLU A 13 -9.15 2.67 6.80
C GLU A 13 -9.05 2.01 5.41
N TYR A 14 -8.29 2.63 4.49
CA TYR A 14 -8.16 2.13 3.12
C TYR A 14 -6.84 1.41 2.87
N ALA A 15 -5.88 1.48 3.81
CA ALA A 15 -4.55 0.92 3.65
C ALA A 15 -4.59 -0.57 3.28
N GLU A 16 -5.31 -1.39 4.04
CA GLU A 16 -5.43 -2.82 3.79
C GLU A 16 -6.04 -3.13 2.41
N SER A 17 -7.14 -2.44 2.06
CA SER A 17 -7.78 -2.58 0.75
C SER A 17 -6.83 -2.21 -0.40
N ILE A 18 -6.04 -1.16 -0.25
CA ILE A 18 -5.03 -0.77 -1.25
C ILE A 18 -3.92 -1.81 -1.33
N GLY A 19 -3.50 -2.40 -0.21
CA GLY A 19 -2.52 -3.48 -0.21
C GLY A 19 -3.01 -4.73 -0.94
N ASP A 20 -4.26 -5.12 -0.72
CA ASP A 20 -4.90 -6.22 -1.44
C ASP A 20 -4.95 -5.95 -2.94
N MET A 21 -5.27 -4.71 -3.32
CA MET A 21 -5.26 -4.28 -4.72
C MET A 21 -3.86 -4.37 -5.36
N LEU A 22 -2.81 -3.95 -4.64
CA LEU A 22 -1.43 -4.06 -5.13
C LEU A 22 -1.04 -5.53 -5.32
N THR A 23 -1.36 -6.38 -4.35
CA THR A 23 -1.12 -7.83 -4.42
C THR A 23 -1.86 -8.45 -5.62
N ALA A 24 -3.14 -8.12 -5.81
CA ALA A 24 -3.94 -8.59 -6.93
C ALA A 24 -3.43 -8.12 -8.30
N ASN A 25 -2.67 -7.01 -8.34
CA ASN A 25 -2.05 -6.49 -9.56
C ASN A 25 -0.62 -7.02 -9.79
N GLY A 26 -0.16 -8.01 -9.01
CA GLY A 26 1.13 -8.67 -9.21
C GLY A 26 2.25 -8.11 -8.35
N SER A 27 1.94 -7.40 -7.26
CA SER A 27 2.94 -7.02 -6.26
C SER A 27 3.48 -8.26 -5.57
N GLN A 28 4.81 -8.37 -5.48
CA GLN A 28 5.49 -9.49 -4.81
C GLN A 28 5.46 -9.35 -3.29
N ALA A 29 5.46 -8.11 -2.81
CA ALA A 29 5.36 -7.78 -1.40
C ALA A 29 4.62 -6.47 -1.24
N VAL A 30 3.89 -6.33 -0.14
CA VAL A 30 3.23 -5.09 0.26
C VAL A 30 3.71 -4.72 1.66
N THR A 31 4.15 -3.48 1.82
CA THR A 31 4.64 -2.95 3.09
C THR A 31 3.82 -1.74 3.49
N TYR A 32 3.39 -1.70 4.75
CA TYR A 32 2.73 -0.54 5.36
C TYR A 32 3.76 0.24 6.16
N VAL A 33 3.91 1.53 5.85
CA VAL A 33 4.82 2.42 6.56
C VAL A 33 4.08 3.65 7.05
N ASP A 34 4.59 4.27 8.11
CA ASP A 34 4.11 5.56 8.57
C ASP A 34 4.40 6.63 7.51
N ALA A 35 3.38 7.43 7.17
CA ALA A 35 3.52 8.50 6.18
C ALA A 35 3.94 9.85 6.80
N LYS A 36 3.80 10.03 8.12
CA LYS A 36 3.98 11.33 8.80
C LYS A 36 4.81 11.29 10.10
N ASP A 37 5.49 10.18 10.39
CA ASP A 37 6.25 9.99 11.64
C ASP A 37 5.37 10.21 12.89
N THR A 38 4.14 9.70 12.86
CA THR A 38 3.17 9.81 13.96
C THR A 38 3.46 8.77 15.04
N PRO A 39 3.82 9.16 16.26
CA PRO A 39 3.99 8.21 17.35
C PRO A 39 2.66 7.52 17.68
N MET A 40 2.69 6.19 17.74
CA MET A 40 1.53 5.37 18.08
C MET A 40 1.84 4.50 19.30
N TYR A 41 0.86 4.33 20.18
CA TYR A 41 0.96 3.41 21.31
C TYR A 41 0.85 1.97 20.82
N GLU A 42 1.45 1.05 21.59
CA GLU A 42 1.36 -0.37 21.29
C GLU A 42 -0.12 -0.83 21.32
N PRO A 43 -0.60 -1.52 20.27
CA PRO A 43 -1.93 -2.10 20.28
C PRO A 43 -2.04 -3.14 21.39
N LYS A 44 -3.27 -3.44 21.84
CA LYS A 44 -3.45 -4.50 22.83
C LYS A 44 -3.02 -5.84 22.24
N PRO A 45 -2.63 -6.82 23.08
CA PRO A 45 -2.33 -8.16 22.60
C PRO A 45 -3.47 -8.73 21.75
N GLY A 46 -3.19 -9.02 20.48
CA GLY A 46 -4.16 -9.54 19.50
C GLY A 46 -4.80 -8.49 18.58
N GLU A 47 -4.53 -7.20 18.77
CA GLU A 47 -4.97 -6.13 17.87
C GLU A 47 -3.84 -5.75 16.89
N VAL A 48 -4.21 -5.54 15.62
CA VAL A 48 -3.31 -4.98 14.61
C VAL A 48 -3.83 -3.58 14.28
N LEU A 49 -3.02 -2.57 14.57
CA LEU A 49 -3.33 -1.17 14.27
C LEU A 49 -2.32 -0.65 13.25
N LEU A 50 -2.83 0.03 12.23
CA LEU A 50 -2.04 0.80 11.27
C LEU A 50 -2.02 2.27 11.66
N TRP A 51 -0.99 2.99 11.22
CA TRP A 51 -0.89 4.44 11.42
C TRP A 51 -2.08 5.16 10.77
N PRO A 52 -2.65 6.19 11.41
CA PRO A 52 -3.76 6.95 10.84
C PRO A 52 -3.46 7.45 9.43
N ASP A 53 -2.23 7.93 9.21
CA ASP A 53 -1.66 8.24 7.91
C ASP A 53 -0.67 7.13 7.53
N THR A 54 -1.10 6.19 6.69
CA THR A 54 -0.29 5.06 6.26
C THR A 54 0.12 5.22 4.80
N GLN A 55 1.37 4.93 4.47
CA GLN A 55 1.82 4.74 3.11
C GLN A 55 1.90 3.24 2.80
N VAL A 56 1.19 2.82 1.77
CA VAL A 56 1.22 1.45 1.26
C VAL A 56 2.23 1.37 0.13
N VAL A 57 3.20 0.46 0.24
CA VAL A 57 4.28 0.27 -0.73
C VAL A 57 4.17 -1.10 -1.36
N GLY A 58 3.91 -1.15 -2.67
CA GLY A 58 3.94 -2.38 -3.47
C GLY A 58 5.28 -2.54 -4.20
N LEU A 59 5.86 -3.74 -4.11
CA LEU A 59 7.08 -4.10 -4.81
C LEU A 59 6.77 -4.92 -6.07
N PHE A 60 7.19 -4.42 -7.23
CA PHE A 60 6.97 -5.05 -8.53
C PHE A 60 8.30 -5.39 -9.20
N GLU A 61 8.28 -6.38 -10.10
CA GLU A 61 9.41 -6.66 -10.98
C GLU A 61 9.68 -5.47 -11.93
N ALA A 62 10.93 -5.34 -12.40
CA ALA A 62 11.32 -4.25 -13.29
C ALA A 62 10.62 -4.24 -14.66
N ASP A 63 10.10 -5.38 -15.09
CA ASP A 63 9.35 -5.55 -16.34
C ASP A 63 7.83 -5.46 -16.15
N ALA A 64 7.36 -5.20 -14.93
CA ALA A 64 5.93 -5.07 -14.66
C ALA A 64 5.30 -3.92 -15.47
N ASP A 65 4.10 -4.17 -16.02
CA ASP A 65 3.32 -3.14 -16.74
C ASP A 65 2.71 -2.12 -15.77
N MET A 66 3.55 -1.19 -15.30
CA MET A 66 3.13 -0.14 -14.38
C MET A 66 2.05 0.77 -14.96
N LYS A 67 2.00 0.95 -16.29
CA LYS A 67 0.95 1.77 -16.92
C LYS A 67 -0.41 1.10 -16.79
N GLY A 68 -0.49 -0.20 -17.10
CA GLY A 68 -1.72 -0.97 -16.93
C GLY A 68 -2.16 -1.05 -15.46
N ILE A 69 -1.20 -1.25 -14.54
CA ILE A 69 -1.46 -1.27 -13.09
C ILE A 69 -2.04 0.08 -12.64
N LEU A 70 -1.38 1.20 -12.95
CA LEU A 70 -1.85 2.54 -12.58
C LEU A 70 -3.24 2.85 -13.17
N GLN A 71 -3.52 2.41 -14.39
CA GLN A 71 -4.84 2.60 -15.00
C GLN A 71 -5.94 1.81 -14.28
N ARG A 72 -5.65 0.59 -13.80
CA ARG A 72 -6.61 -0.22 -13.01
C ARG A 72 -6.82 0.40 -11.63
N LEU A 73 -5.74 0.81 -10.97
CA LEU A 73 -5.79 1.46 -9.66
C LEU A 73 -6.58 2.77 -9.72
N GLY A 74 -6.38 3.59 -10.76
CA GLY A 74 -7.10 4.86 -10.94
C GLY A 74 -8.61 4.73 -11.20
N LYS A 75 -9.14 3.51 -11.38
CA LYS A 75 -10.60 3.25 -11.45
C LYS A 75 -11.19 2.91 -10.08
N ALA A 76 -10.35 2.68 -9.07
CA ALA A 76 -10.80 2.29 -7.76
C ALA A 76 -11.18 3.53 -6.94
N LYS A 77 -12.45 3.55 -6.50
CA LYS A 77 -13.03 4.67 -5.72
C LYS A 77 -12.28 4.99 -4.42
N VAL A 78 -11.46 4.08 -3.93
CA VAL A 78 -10.64 4.26 -2.72
C VAL A 78 -9.42 5.16 -2.94
N LEU A 79 -9.06 5.46 -4.19
CA LEU A 79 -7.92 6.31 -4.56
C LEU A 79 -8.34 7.66 -5.17
N GLY A 80 -9.63 7.89 -5.38
CA GLY A 80 -10.21 9.07 -6.03
C GLY A 80 -11.48 8.74 -6.81
#